data_AF-A0A6D2IH74-F1
#
_entry.id   AF-A0A6D2IH74-F1
#
_cell.length_a   1.000
_cell.length_b   1.000
_cell.length_c   1.000
_cell.angle_alpha   90.00
_cell.angle_beta   90.00
_cell.angle_gamma   90.00
#
_symmetry.space_group_name_H-M   'P 1'
#
loop_
_entity.id
_entity.type
_entity.pdbx_description
1 polymer ?
#
loop_
_entity_poly.entity_id
_entity_poly.type
_entity_poly.pdbx_seq_one_letter_code
_entity_poly.pdbx_strand_id
1 'polypeptide(L)'
;MSPARDDTDLVNERCDQALIRIQNYQQATAIYYNINVRSRWFGIGELALRKVFQNTAELNAGKLGTNWEGPYKITDIMRPRAYKLEGIDGKTIQKPWNVMHLKKYYH
;
A
#
# COMPACT_ATOMS: atom_id res chain seq x y z
N MET A 1 -55.56 13.81 -14.90
CA MET A 1 -54.32 13.09 -15.23
C MET A 1 -53.21 14.13 -15.27
N SER A 2 -52.40 14.27 -14.22
CA SER A 2 -51.40 15.35 -14.13
C SER A 2 -50.04 14.85 -14.63
N PRO A 3 -49.47 15.44 -15.69
CA PRO A 3 -48.27 14.92 -16.36
C PRO A 3 -46.94 15.23 -15.65
N ALA A 4 -46.96 15.90 -14.49
CA ALA A 4 -45.73 16.34 -13.80
C ALA A 4 -45.06 15.26 -12.92
N ARG A 5 -45.72 14.11 -12.69
CA ARG A 5 -45.22 13.05 -11.79
C ARG A 5 -44.21 12.12 -12.48
N ASP A 6 -44.44 11.78 -13.75
CA ASP A 6 -43.58 10.87 -14.52
C ASP A 6 -42.19 11.46 -14.81
N ASP A 7 -42.11 12.76 -15.13
CA ASP A 7 -40.84 13.41 -15.52
C ASP A 7 -39.86 13.49 -14.33
N THR A 8 -40.39 13.71 -13.12
CA THR A 8 -39.59 13.79 -11.88
C THR A 8 -39.05 12.42 -11.48
N ASP A 9 -39.86 11.37 -11.67
CA ASP A 9 -39.49 9.98 -11.37
C ASP A 9 -38.35 9.49 -12.28
N LEU A 10 -38.43 9.84 -13.57
CA LEU A 10 -37.41 9.50 -14.58
C LEU A 10 -36.05 10.15 -14.29
N VAL A 11 -36.04 11.40 -13.81
CA VAL A 11 -34.81 12.12 -13.44
C VAL A 11 -34.21 11.55 -12.17
N ASN A 12 -35.05 11.20 -11.19
CA ASN A 12 -34.59 10.58 -9.94
C ASN A 12 -33.96 9.21 -10.19
N GLU A 13 -34.55 8.39 -11.05
CA GLU A 13 -34.00 7.08 -11.45
C GLU A 13 -32.61 7.20 -12.10
N ARG A 14 -32.41 8.18 -12.98
CA ARG A 14 -31.10 8.44 -13.61
C ARG A 14 -30.06 8.89 -12.59
N CYS A 15 -30.46 9.68 -11.60
CA CYS A 15 -29.58 10.14 -10.54
C CYS A 15 -29.15 8.98 -9.64
N ASP A 16 -30.08 8.09 -9.27
CA ASP A 16 -29.81 6.90 -8.46
C ASP A 16 -28.84 5.95 -9.18
N GLN A 17 -29.06 5.70 -10.47
CA GLN A 17 -28.14 4.91 -11.29
C GLN A 17 -26.74 5.54 -11.39
N ALA A 18 -26.65 6.86 -11.50
CA ALA A 18 -25.36 7.55 -11.50
C ALA A 18 -24.64 7.41 -10.15
N LEU A 19 -25.37 7.51 -9.03
CA LEU A 19 -24.82 7.34 -7.69
C LEU A 19 -24.29 5.92 -7.46
N ILE A 20 -25.04 4.90 -7.90
CA ILE A 20 -24.61 3.49 -7.83
C ILE A 20 -23.32 3.28 -8.64
N ARG A 21 -23.19 3.89 -9.81
CA ARG A 21 -21.96 3.81 -10.62
C ARG A 21 -20.76 4.44 -9.92
N ILE A 22 -20.95 5.62 -9.32
CA ILE A 22 -19.91 6.30 -8.55
C ILE A 22 -19.48 5.46 -7.36
N GLN A 23 -20.44 4.92 -6.60
CA GLN A 23 -20.15 4.10 -5.43
C GLN A 23 -19.41 2.81 -5.82
N ASN A 24 -19.82 2.13 -6.90
CA ASN A 24 -19.12 0.96 -7.42
C ASN A 24 -17.69 1.30 -7.84
N TYR A 25 -17.46 2.43 -8.49
CA TYR A 25 -16.12 2.87 -8.89
C TYR A 25 -15.23 3.18 -7.67
N GLN A 26 -15.78 3.85 -6.66
CA GLN A 26 -15.07 4.12 -5.40
C GLN A 26 -14.73 2.83 -4.67
N GLN A 27 -15.67 1.87 -4.59
CA GLN A 27 -15.43 0.57 -3.96
C GLN A 27 -14.38 -0.24 -4.71
N ALA A 28 -14.46 -0.32 -6.05
CA ALA A 28 -13.46 -1.01 -6.86
C ALA A 28 -12.07 -0.39 -6.70
N THR A 29 -11.98 0.94 -6.65
CA THR A 29 -10.73 1.67 -6.41
C THR A 29 -10.17 1.37 -5.02
N ALA A 30 -11.02 1.37 -3.98
CA ALA A 30 -10.64 1.04 -2.62
C ALA A 30 -10.19 -0.42 -2.49
N ILE A 31 -10.88 -1.36 -3.13
CA ILE A 31 -10.52 -2.79 -3.17
C ILE A 31 -9.17 -2.97 -3.86
N TYR A 32 -8.97 -2.38 -5.04
CA TYR A 32 -7.71 -2.46 -5.77
C TYR A 32 -6.55 -1.90 -4.94
N TYR A 33 -6.74 -0.74 -4.31
CA TYR A 33 -5.74 -0.17 -3.40
C TYR A 33 -5.48 -1.08 -2.19
N ASN A 34 -6.53 -1.60 -1.56
CA ASN A 34 -6.45 -2.44 -0.38
C ASN A 34 -5.81 -3.80 -0.66
N ILE A 35 -6.10 -4.46 -1.79
CA ILE A 35 -5.44 -5.71 -2.20
C ILE A 35 -3.94 -5.49 -2.40
N ASN A 36 -3.56 -4.41 -3.10
CA ASN A 36 -2.15 -4.04 -3.29
C ASN A 36 -1.43 -3.67 -1.96
N VAL A 37 -2.18 -3.33 -0.92
CA VAL A 37 -1.68 -3.07 0.44
C VAL A 37 -1.70 -4.32 1.33
N ARG A 38 -2.67 -5.23 1.14
CA ARG A 38 -2.85 -6.48 1.90
C ARG A 38 -1.85 -7.56 1.48
N SER A 39 -1.47 -7.63 0.20
CA SER A 39 -0.37 -8.51 -0.28
C SER A 39 1.02 -8.13 0.27
N ARG A 40 1.09 -7.16 1.18
CA ARG A 40 2.33 -6.53 1.62
C ARG A 40 2.72 -6.89 3.05
N TRP A 41 1.96 -7.71 3.79
CA TRP A 41 2.36 -8.08 5.15
C TRP A 41 3.61 -8.95 5.18
N PHE A 42 4.39 -8.79 6.24
CA PHE A 42 5.60 -9.54 6.50
C PHE A 42 5.48 -10.30 7.82
N GLY A 43 5.89 -11.55 7.82
CA GLY A 43 6.12 -12.33 9.04
C GLY A 43 7.49 -12.02 9.64
N ILE A 44 7.62 -12.25 10.95
CA ILE A 44 8.91 -12.26 11.63
C ILE A 44 9.78 -13.36 10.98
N GLY A 45 11.03 -13.04 10.68
CA GLY A 45 11.98 -13.91 9.99
C GLY A 45 11.98 -13.77 8.46
N GLU A 46 10.98 -13.14 7.85
CA GLU A 46 10.97 -12.90 6.41
C GLU A 46 11.99 -11.84 5.99
N LEU A 47 12.50 -11.97 4.75
CA LEU A 47 13.42 -11.01 4.16
C LEU A 47 12.67 -9.96 3.33
N ALA A 48 13.09 -8.72 3.45
CA ALA A 48 12.53 -7.57 2.76
C ALA A 48 13.63 -6.64 2.25
N LEU A 49 13.43 -6.07 1.06
CA LEU A 49 14.19 -4.92 0.58
C LEU A 49 13.58 -3.64 1.15
N ARG A 50 14.42 -2.70 1.63
CA ARG A 50 13.96 -1.38 2.10
C ARG A 50 14.08 -0.34 1.01
N LYS A 51 13.16 0.63 0.97
CA LYS A 51 13.26 1.75 0.03
C LYS A 51 14.32 2.75 0.49
N VAL A 52 15.24 3.12 -0.40
CA VAL A 52 16.25 4.15 -0.18
C VAL A 52 15.63 5.54 -0.39
N PHE A 53 15.80 6.43 0.59
CA PHE A 53 15.46 7.86 0.50
C PHE A 53 16.75 8.68 0.47
N GLN A 54 16.75 9.90 -0.08
CA GLN A 54 17.93 10.79 -0.04
C GLN A 54 18.44 11.05 1.39
N ASN A 55 17.57 10.98 2.40
CA ASN A 55 17.91 11.14 3.83
C ASN A 55 18.33 9.80 4.50
N THR A 56 18.30 8.68 3.79
CA THR A 56 18.63 7.34 4.32
C THR A 56 19.54 6.59 3.36
N ALA A 57 20.08 7.28 2.35
CA ALA A 57 20.99 6.72 1.38
C ALA A 57 22.30 6.39 2.08
N GLU A 58 22.65 5.11 2.15
CA GLU A 58 24.02 4.73 2.39
C GLU A 58 24.85 5.15 1.16
N LEU A 59 26.09 5.60 1.40
CA LEU A 59 27.00 6.14 0.37
C LEU A 59 27.24 5.20 -0.83
N ASN A 60 26.87 3.92 -0.71
CA ASN A 60 27.04 2.88 -1.72
C ASN A 60 25.75 2.53 -2.49
N ALA A 61 24.64 3.26 -2.30
CA ALA A 61 23.43 3.07 -3.08
C ALA A 61 23.66 3.52 -4.53
N GLY A 62 23.99 2.55 -5.39
CA GLY A 62 24.39 2.75 -6.78
C GLY A 62 23.51 3.75 -7.54
N LYS A 63 24.16 4.67 -8.23
CA LYS A 63 23.57 5.84 -8.92
C LYS A 63 22.60 5.50 -10.06
N LEU A 64 22.37 4.23 -10.38
CA LEU A 64 21.57 3.79 -11.51
C LEU A 64 20.85 2.48 -11.17
N GLY A 65 19.53 2.56 -11.00
CA GLY A 65 18.65 1.40 -11.00
C GLY A 65 18.32 0.86 -9.62
N THR A 66 17.09 1.16 -9.17
CA THR A 66 16.39 0.56 -8.02
C THR A 66 16.64 1.28 -6.69
N ASN A 67 15.68 2.12 -6.29
CA ASN A 67 15.60 2.77 -4.96
C ASN A 67 15.36 1.77 -3.81
N TRP A 68 15.87 0.54 -3.91
CA TRP A 68 15.67 -0.53 -2.94
C TRP A 68 17.03 -1.11 -2.54
N GLU A 69 17.27 -1.27 -1.25
CA GLU A 69 18.54 -1.71 -0.69
C GLU A 69 18.33 -2.90 0.23
N GLY A 70 19.32 -3.80 0.19
CA GLY A 70 19.62 -4.84 1.17
C GLY A 70 18.54 -5.92 1.31
N PRO A 71 18.88 -7.17 1.60
CA PRO A 71 17.96 -8.05 2.30
C PRO A 71 18.00 -7.70 3.80
N TYR A 72 16.87 -7.27 4.34
CA TYR A 72 16.66 -7.05 5.78
C TYR A 72 15.72 -8.11 6.33
N LYS A 73 16.05 -8.66 7.49
CA LYS A 73 15.17 -9.57 8.23
C LYS A 73 14.18 -8.79 9.07
N ILE A 74 12.92 -9.20 9.03
CA ILE A 74 11.87 -8.66 9.88
C ILE A 74 12.02 -9.29 11.26
N THR A 75 12.34 -8.49 12.27
CA THR A 75 12.56 -9.00 13.64
C THR A 75 11.35 -8.82 14.55
N ASP A 76 10.53 -7.80 14.29
CA ASP A 76 9.38 -7.48 15.12
C ASP A 76 8.31 -6.70 14.36
N ILE A 77 7.05 -6.80 14.80
CA ILE A 77 5.89 -6.09 14.23
C ILE A 77 5.41 -5.09 15.28
N MET A 78 5.84 -3.83 15.14
CA MET A 78 5.54 -2.77 16.11
C MET A 78 4.07 -2.37 16.07
N ARG A 79 3.50 -2.26 14.87
CA ARG A 79 2.11 -1.92 14.58
C ARG A 79 1.69 -2.59 13.27
N PRO A 80 0.39 -2.71 12.98
CA PRO A 80 -0.05 -3.11 11.65
C PRO A 80 0.65 -2.23 10.61
N ARG A 81 1.44 -2.86 9.72
CA ARG A 81 2.22 -2.21 8.65
C ARG A 81 3.49 -1.49 9.10
N ALA A 82 3.98 -1.62 10.33
CA ALA A 82 5.24 -1.06 10.79
C ALA A 82 6.14 -2.15 11.41
N TYR A 83 7.32 -2.36 10.82
CA TYR A 83 8.19 -3.50 11.13
C TYR A 83 9.57 -3.03 11.60
N LYS A 84 10.17 -3.76 12.54
CA LYS A 84 11.61 -3.64 12.82
C LYS A 84 12.38 -4.49 11.82
N LEU A 85 13.50 -3.92 11.38
CA LEU A 85 14.39 -4.54 10.41
C LEU A 85 15.75 -4.79 11.06
N GLU A 86 16.38 -5.88 10.69
CA GLU A 86 17.76 -6.21 11.02
C GLU A 86 18.52 -6.49 9.73
N GLY A 87 19.67 -5.84 9.56
CA GLY A 87 20.57 -6.12 8.45
C GLY A 87 21.17 -7.53 8.57
N ILE A 88 21.66 -8.06 7.45
CA ILE A 88 22.40 -9.33 7.46
C ILE A 88 23.64 -9.30 8.37
N ASP A 89 24.17 -8.11 8.66
CA ASP A 89 25.29 -7.88 9.58
C ASP A 89 24.87 -7.85 11.06
N GLY A 90 23.58 -8.12 11.37
CA GLY A 90 23.04 -8.14 12.73
C GLY A 90 22.74 -6.75 13.29
N LYS A 91 22.92 -5.68 12.51
CA LYS A 91 22.56 -4.33 12.94
C LYS A 91 21.06 -4.10 12.79
N THR A 92 20.41 -3.87 13.93
CA THR A 92 19.00 -3.48 13.96
C THR A 92 18.81 -2.04 13.53
N ILE A 93 17.88 -1.78 12.61
CA ILE A 93 17.47 -0.42 12.28
C ILE A 93 16.55 0.09 13.39
N GLN A 94 16.97 1.14 14.08
CA GLN A 94 16.27 1.68 15.25
C GLN A 94 14.83 2.12 14.95
N LYS A 95 14.61 2.75 13.78
CA LYS A 95 13.29 3.26 13.39
C LYS A 95 12.47 2.16 12.71
N PRO A 96 11.20 1.94 13.11
CA PRO A 96 10.33 1.00 12.42
C PRO A 96 9.98 1.49 11.01
N TRP A 97 9.87 0.53 10.09
CA TRP A 97 9.65 0.77 8.67
C TRP A 97 8.22 0.45 8.27
N ASN A 98 7.62 1.37 7.51
CA ASN A 98 6.29 1.15 6.96
C ASN A 98 6.35 0.12 5.83
N VAL A 99 5.37 -0.77 5.80
CA VAL A 99 5.14 -1.78 4.77
C VAL A 99 5.19 -1.24 3.34
N MET A 100 4.76 0.01 3.14
CA MET A 100 4.78 0.66 1.83
C MET A 100 6.20 0.88 1.30
N HIS A 101 7.18 0.94 2.20
CA HIS A 101 8.59 1.14 1.91
C HIS A 101 9.38 -0.15 2.05
N LEU A 102 8.69 -1.30 2.09
CA LEU A 102 9.27 -2.63 2.09
C LEU A 102 8.78 -3.40 0.86
N LYS A 103 9.67 -4.21 0.29
CA LYS A 103 9.36 -5.11 -0.81
C LYS A 103 9.83 -6.51 -0.43
N LYS A 104 8.98 -7.52 -0.65
CA LYS A 104 9.34 -8.91 -0.35
C LYS A 104 10.55 -9.34 -1.15
N TYR A 105 11.53 -9.89 -0.45
CA TYR A 105 12.71 -10.48 -1.05
C TYR A 105 12.46 -11.98 -1.20
N TYR A 106 12.54 -12.46 -2.44
CA TYR A 106 12.45 -13.88 -2.77
C TYR A 106 13.84 -14.35 -3.15
N HIS A 107 14.28 -15.46 -2.56
CA HIS A 107 15.55 -16.11 -2.89
C HIS A 107 15.43 -16.84 -4.23
#